data_AF-A0A352SYQ2-F1
#
_entry.id   AF-A0A352SYQ2-F1
#
_cell.length_a   1.000
_cell.length_b   1.000
_cell.length_c   1.000
_cell.angle_alpha   90.00
_cell.angle_beta   90.00
_cell.angle_gamma   90.00
#
_symmetry.space_group_name_H-M   'P 1'
#
loop_
_entity.id
_entity.type
_entity.pdbx_description
1 polymer ?
#
loop_
_entity_poly.entity_id
_entity_poly.type
_entity_poly.pdbx_seq_one_letter_code
_entity_poly.pdbx_strand_id
1 'polypeptide(L)'
;MDINVLVDILTELRANSMVANTEPTEQSIRQLIDKYDMLFLGEKFNTIYSMELGHAIKNHFKINIDNEELTKLLPEACKALNMEIEPMINVENIGKKSTPDSYKVLLW
;
A
#
# COMPACT_ATOMS: atom_id res chain seq x y z
N MET A 1 -7.70 -11.95 6.29
CA MET A 1 -6.23 -12.10 6.35
C MET A 1 -5.76 -11.81 7.78
N ASP A 2 -4.77 -12.57 8.29
CA ASP A 2 -4.14 -12.27 9.58
C ASP A 2 -3.34 -10.96 9.50
N ILE A 3 -3.39 -10.13 10.54
CA ILE A 3 -2.67 -8.85 10.57
C ILE A 3 -1.15 -9.01 10.40
N ASN A 4 -0.56 -10.08 10.93
CA ASN A 4 0.87 -10.34 10.80
C ASN A 4 1.26 -10.57 9.33
N VAL A 5 0.38 -11.20 8.54
CA VAL A 5 0.60 -11.37 7.10
C VAL A 5 0.60 -10.02 6.38
N LEU A 6 -0.30 -9.10 6.76
CA LEU A 6 -0.28 -7.74 6.20
C LEU A 6 1.00 -6.99 6.60
N VAL A 7 1.45 -7.14 7.85
CA VAL A 7 2.70 -6.56 8.34
C VAL A 7 3.90 -7.09 7.56
N ASP A 8 3.95 -8.40 7.28
CA ASP A 8 5.02 -9.01 6.48
C ASP A 8 5.03 -8.46 5.05
N ILE A 9 3.85 -8.36 4.42
CA ILE A 9 3.71 -7.78 3.07
C ILE A 9 4.18 -6.32 3.05
N LEU A 10 3.72 -5.49 3.98
CA LEU A 10 4.13 -4.08 4.07
C LEU A 10 5.64 -3.95 4.33
N THR A 11 6.22 -4.85 5.14
CA THR A 11 7.66 -4.90 5.39
C THR A 11 8.43 -5.23 4.12
N GLU A 12 7.96 -6.20 3.33
CA GLU A 12 8.56 -6.54 2.03
C GLU A 12 8.48 -5.34 1.07
N LEU A 13 7.32 -4.70 0.95
CA LEU A 13 7.12 -3.55 0.07
C LEU A 13 8.03 -2.37 0.45
N ARG A 14 8.16 -2.08 1.76
CA ARG A 14 9.13 -1.10 2.29
C ARG A 14 10.54 -1.44 1.84
N ALA A 15 10.98 -2.66 2.09
CA ALA A 15 12.35 -3.07 1.79
C ALA A 15 12.65 -2.97 0.28
N ASN A 16 11.73 -3.42 -0.57
CA ASN A 16 11.90 -3.35 -2.03
C ASN A 16 11.85 -1.91 -2.56
N SER A 17 10.99 -1.05 -1.99
CA SER A 17 10.98 0.39 -2.27
C SER A 17 12.31 1.06 -1.91
N MET A 18 12.85 0.78 -0.73
CA MET A 18 14.16 1.33 -0.30
C MET A 18 15.32 0.87 -1.21
N VAL A 19 15.32 -0.41 -1.63
CA VAL A 19 16.33 -0.94 -2.55
C VAL A 19 16.23 -0.23 -3.91
N ALA A 20 15.02 -0.11 -4.46
CA ALA A 20 14.81 0.56 -5.75
C ALA A 20 15.18 2.05 -5.71
N ASN A 21 15.07 2.69 -4.54
CA ASN A 21 15.39 4.10 -4.31
C ASN A 21 16.84 4.37 -3.88
N THR A 22 17.71 3.36 -3.74
CA THR A 22 19.13 3.59 -3.39
C THR A 22 19.88 4.30 -4.52
N GLU A 23 19.62 3.89 -5.76
CA GLU A 23 20.06 4.56 -6.99
C GLU A 23 18.88 4.56 -7.98
N PRO A 24 17.93 5.51 -7.84
CA PRO A 24 16.67 5.45 -8.58
C PRO A 24 16.92 5.67 -10.08
N THR A 25 16.51 4.70 -10.88
CA THR A 25 16.48 4.77 -12.34
C THR A 25 15.07 4.45 -12.81
N GLU A 26 14.69 4.90 -14.01
CA GLU A 26 13.40 4.52 -14.60
C GLU A 26 13.22 2.99 -14.61
N GLN A 27 14.30 2.26 -14.96
CA GLN A 27 14.27 0.80 -15.02
C GLN A 27 14.06 0.16 -13.64
N SER A 28 14.74 0.62 -12.58
CA SER A 28 14.59 0.03 -11.24
C SER A 28 13.18 0.26 -10.68
N ILE A 29 12.62 1.45 -10.90
CA ILE A 29 11.25 1.77 -10.49
C ILE A 29 10.23 0.99 -11.32
N ARG A 30 10.40 0.91 -12.65
CA ARG A 30 9.52 0.12 -13.50
C ARG A 30 9.52 -1.36 -13.12
N GLN A 31 10.69 -1.94 -12.80
CA GLN A 31 10.79 -3.32 -12.33
C GLN A 31 10.04 -3.53 -11.00
N LEU A 32 10.10 -2.56 -10.09
CA LEU A 32 9.36 -2.60 -8.83
C LEU A 32 7.84 -2.57 -9.08
N ILE A 33 7.38 -1.68 -9.96
CA ILE A 33 5.97 -1.57 -10.35
C ILE A 33 5.49 -2.86 -11.02
N ASP A 34 6.23 -3.36 -12.01
CA ASP A 34 5.89 -4.59 -12.74
C ASP A 34 5.90 -5.82 -11.82
N LYS A 35 6.77 -5.86 -10.80
CA LYS A 35 6.84 -6.96 -9.82
C LYS A 35 5.54 -7.09 -9.02
N TYR A 36 5.00 -5.98 -8.53
CA TYR A 36 3.82 -5.99 -7.65
C TYR A 36 2.51 -5.64 -8.36
N ASP A 37 2.57 -5.27 -9.65
CA ASP A 37 1.41 -4.77 -10.42
C ASP A 37 0.72 -3.60 -9.70
N MET A 38 1.55 -2.66 -9.20
CA MET A 38 1.11 -1.53 -8.37
C MET A 38 2.08 -0.36 -8.52
N LEU A 39 1.55 0.86 -8.54
CA LEU A 39 2.35 2.08 -8.57
C LEU A 39 3.07 2.33 -7.25
N PHE A 40 4.34 2.73 -7.36
CA PHE A 40 5.13 3.36 -6.29
C PHE A 40 5.33 4.81 -6.68
N LEU A 41 4.92 5.73 -5.81
CA LEU A 41 4.79 7.15 -6.12
C LEU A 41 5.56 8.04 -5.14
N GLY A 42 5.61 9.34 -5.45
CA GLY A 42 6.32 10.35 -4.66
C GLY A 42 7.80 10.44 -5.03
N GLU A 43 8.48 11.47 -4.51
CA GLU A 43 9.90 11.75 -4.79
C GLU A 43 10.83 10.57 -4.44
N LYS A 44 10.43 9.76 -3.45
CA LYS A 44 11.19 8.60 -2.96
C LYS A 44 10.62 7.24 -3.38
N PHE A 45 9.58 7.23 -4.24
CA PHE A 45 8.88 5.99 -4.63
C PHE A 45 8.47 5.11 -3.44
N ASN A 46 8.04 5.74 -2.36
CA ASN A 46 7.68 5.12 -1.07
C ASN A 46 6.19 5.27 -0.75
N THR A 47 5.40 5.82 -1.67
CA THR A 47 3.97 6.03 -1.49
C THR A 47 3.18 5.04 -2.35
N ILE A 48 2.19 4.38 -1.75
CA ILE A 48 1.27 3.45 -2.43
C ILE A 48 -0.19 3.77 -2.08
N TYR A 49 -1.12 3.35 -2.93
CA TYR A 49 -2.56 3.41 -2.63
C TYR A 49 -3.08 2.05 -2.20
N SER A 50 -3.90 2.02 -1.14
CA SER A 50 -4.40 0.77 -0.56
C SER A 50 -5.31 -0.01 -1.51
N MET A 51 -5.93 0.65 -2.49
CA MET A 51 -6.72 -0.03 -3.53
C MET A 51 -5.84 -0.90 -4.43
N GLU A 52 -4.71 -0.36 -4.91
CA GLU A 52 -3.73 -1.14 -5.68
C GLU A 52 -3.05 -2.20 -4.83
N LEU A 53 -2.80 -1.91 -3.54
CA LEU A 53 -2.31 -2.93 -2.60
C LEU A 53 -3.28 -4.10 -2.49
N GLY A 54 -4.60 -3.87 -2.44
CA GLY A 54 -5.60 -4.94 -2.44
C GLY A 54 -5.51 -5.82 -3.71
N HIS A 55 -5.29 -5.20 -4.87
CA HIS A 55 -5.04 -5.93 -6.12
C HIS A 55 -3.73 -6.73 -6.07
N ALA A 56 -2.65 -6.14 -5.57
CA ALA A 56 -1.36 -6.82 -5.40
C ALA A 56 -1.45 -8.00 -4.42
N ILE A 57 -2.11 -7.86 -3.27
CA ILE A 57 -2.34 -8.95 -2.30
C ILE A 57 -3.05 -10.13 -2.98
N LYS A 58 -4.06 -9.85 -3.81
CA LYS A 58 -4.79 -10.88 -4.54
C LYS A 58 -3.97 -11.51 -5.67
N ASN A 59 -3.32 -10.71 -6.50
CA ASN A 59 -2.73 -11.16 -7.75
C ASN A 59 -1.27 -11.63 -7.59
N HIS A 60 -0.48 -10.94 -6.76
CA HIS A 60 0.91 -11.27 -6.49
C HIS A 60 1.03 -12.26 -5.33
N PHE A 61 0.48 -11.90 -4.17
CA PHE A 61 0.61 -12.71 -2.94
C PHE A 61 -0.41 -13.87 -2.86
N LYS A 62 -1.36 -13.93 -3.80
CA LYS A 62 -2.38 -14.99 -3.91
C LYS A 62 -3.27 -15.11 -2.66
N ILE A 63 -3.47 -14.01 -1.95
CA ILE A 63 -4.32 -13.95 -0.75
C ILE A 63 -5.62 -13.24 -1.10
N ASN A 64 -6.75 -13.88 -0.82
CA ASN A 64 -8.05 -13.24 -1.00
C ASN A 64 -8.36 -12.33 0.20
N ILE A 65 -8.60 -11.06 -0.08
CA ILE A 65 -9.04 -10.04 0.87
C ILE A 65 -9.96 -9.07 0.14
N ASP A 66 -11.02 -8.59 0.79
CA ASP A 66 -11.84 -7.52 0.24
C ASP A 66 -11.36 -6.13 0.71
N ASN A 67 -11.81 -5.08 0.03
CA ASN A 67 -11.36 -3.72 0.33
C ASN A 67 -11.79 -3.26 1.74
N GLU A 68 -12.93 -3.73 2.24
CA GLU A 68 -13.42 -3.35 3.58
C GLU A 68 -12.53 -3.96 4.67
N GLU A 69 -12.19 -5.24 4.54
CA GLU A 69 -11.27 -5.94 5.43
C GLU A 69 -9.87 -5.30 5.39
N LEU A 70 -9.34 -5.03 4.21
CA LEU A 70 -8.03 -4.37 4.07
C LEU A 70 -8.02 -2.97 4.71
N THR A 71 -9.05 -2.16 4.47
CA THR A 71 -9.20 -0.82 5.03
C THR A 71 -9.31 -0.85 6.56
N LYS A 72 -9.90 -1.90 7.14
CA LYS A 72 -9.96 -2.09 8.60
C LYS A 72 -8.60 -2.48 9.21
N LEU A 73 -7.85 -3.34 8.52
CA LEU A 73 -6.55 -3.84 9.01
C LEU A 73 -5.40 -2.84 8.83
N LEU A 74 -5.45 -2.02 7.78
CA LEU A 74 -4.33 -1.13 7.39
C LEU A 74 -3.83 -0.22 8.52
N PRO A 75 -4.70 0.50 9.26
CA PRO A 75 -4.24 1.42 10.29
C PRO A 75 -3.44 0.73 11.39
N GLU A 76 -3.85 -0.48 11.78
CA GLU A 76 -3.17 -1.25 12.82
C GLU A 76 -1.83 -1.80 12.33
N ALA A 77 -1.79 -2.36 11.10
CA ALA A 77 -0.55 -2.86 10.51
C ALA A 77 0.47 -1.74 10.24
N CYS A 78 0.02 -0.60 9.71
CA CYS A 78 0.87 0.56 9.48
C CYS A 78 1.41 1.13 10.79
N LYS A 79 0.60 1.17 11.85
CA LYS A 79 1.03 1.57 13.19
C LYS A 79 2.13 0.65 13.74
N ALA A 80 2.03 -0.67 13.54
CA ALA A 80 3.06 -1.62 13.96
C ALA A 80 4.42 -1.38 13.27
N LEU A 81 4.41 -0.83 12.06
CA LEU A 81 5.60 -0.53 11.27
C LEU A 81 6.04 0.93 11.32
N ASN A 82 5.35 1.78 12.09
CA ASN A 82 5.55 3.24 12.12
C ASN A 82 5.45 3.87 10.70
N MET A 83 4.47 3.42 9.91
CA MET A 83 4.13 3.98 8.59
C MET A 83 3.05 5.04 8.73
N GLU A 84 3.17 6.13 7.97
CA GLU A 84 2.11 7.15 7.91
C GLU A 84 1.03 6.72 6.91
N ILE A 85 -0.21 7.07 7.23
CA ILE A 85 -1.36 6.86 6.35
C ILE A 85 -2.19 8.13 6.25
N GLU A 86 -2.71 8.40 5.06
CA GLU A 86 -3.67 9.48 4.81
C GLU A 86 -4.98 8.85 4.32
N PRO A 87 -6.11 9.07 5.03
CA PRO A 87 -7.40 8.56 4.62
C PRO A 87 -7.88 9.21 3.33
N MET A 88 -8.45 8.41 2.44
CA MET A 88 -9.04 8.86 1.19
C MET A 88 -10.53 8.49 1.17
N ILE A 89 -11.34 9.42 0.67
CA ILE A 89 -12.77 9.20 0.42
C ILE A 89 -13.06 9.23 -1.06
N ASN A 90 -14.00 8.41 -1.51
CA ASN A 90 -14.53 8.49 -2.84
C ASN A 90 -15.26 9.84 -3.04
N VAL A 91 -15.15 10.42 -4.23
CA VAL A 91 -15.80 11.69 -4.59
C VAL A 91 -17.32 11.62 -4.36
N GLU A 92 -17.93 10.45 -4.59
CA GLU A 92 -19.37 10.21 -4.35
C GLU A 92 -19.76 10.31 -2.86
N ASN A 93 -18.79 10.24 -1.95
CA ASN A 93 -18.97 10.27 -0.51
C ASN A 93 -18.67 11.63 0.13
N ILE A 94 -18.28 12.65 -0.66
CA ILE A 94 -18.03 14.00 -0.15
C ILE A 94 -19.27 14.53 0.59
N GLY A 95 -19.06 15.05 1.80
CA GLY A 95 -20.12 15.62 2.64
C GLY A 95 -20.98 14.59 3.39
N LYS A 96 -20.76 13.29 3.16
CA LYS A 96 -21.36 12.21 3.96
C LYS A 96 -20.42 11.90 5.14
N LYS A 97 -20.97 11.57 6.31
CA LYS A 97 -20.16 10.94 7.38
C LYS A 97 -19.80 9.55 6.89
N SER A 98 -18.65 9.39 6.25
CA SER A 98 -18.13 8.09 5.84
C SER A 98 -16.83 7.80 6.58
N THR A 99 -16.63 6.52 6.89
CA THR A 99 -15.30 5.96 7.12
C THR A 99 -14.44 6.16 5.86
N PRO A 100 -13.10 6.14 5.97
CA PRO A 100 -12.24 6.14 4.79
C PRO A 100 -12.60 4.99 3.84
N ASP A 101 -12.60 5.26 2.53
CA ASP A 101 -12.83 4.26 1.48
C ASP A 101 -11.53 3.54 1.10
N SER A 102 -10.39 4.21 1.31
CA SER A 102 -9.03 3.71 1.09
C SER A 102 -8.02 4.59 1.83
N TYR A 103 -6.73 4.26 1.72
CA TYR A 103 -5.63 5.06 2.25
C TYR A 103 -4.53 5.25 1.22
N LYS A 104 -3.87 6.40 1.30
CA LYS A 104 -2.50 6.56 0.82
C LYS A 104 -1.57 6.13 1.95
N VAL A 105 -0.60 5.28 1.65
CA VAL A 105 0.37 4.75 2.64
C VAL A 105 1.77 5.25 2.30
N LEU A 106 2.46 5.80 3.29
CA LEU A 106 3.87 6.13 3.22
C LEU A 106 4.68 5.01 3.87
N LEU A 107 5.43 4.26 3.06
CA LEU A 107 6.11 3.05 3.50
C LEU A 107 7.29 3.33 4.44
N TRP A 108 8.00 4.46 4.29
CA TRP A 108 9.18 4.83 5.09
C TRP A 108 9.54 6.31 4.93
#